data_AF-A0A8T3LXF2-F1
#
_entry.id   AF-A0A8T3LXF2-F1
#
_cell.length_a   1.000
_cell.length_b   1.000
_cell.length_c   1.000
_cell.angle_alpha   90.00
_cell.angle_beta   90.00
_cell.angle_gamma   90.00
#
_symmetry.space_group_name_H-M   'P 1'
#
loop_
_entity.id
_entity.type
_entity.pdbx_description
1 polymer ?
#
loop_
_entity_poly.entity_id
_entity_poly.type
_entity_poly.pdbx_seq_one_letter_code
_entity_poly.pdbx_strand_id
1 'polypeptide(L)'
;MPLVGWLAELFETNRIIVLSIYGQVFFVMGLAIALQSRQRSQLPLARPLGWLAAFGIVHGLMEWGYLFIPIQAGFLPRPLIEALLVFQLLLKPISFALLFQFGVELVLSTRSPELERATSTRLRFVPAIAIGLWVVATLAISSTVASGFIPDAGSWLRSGDIGPAIASVGAPLAVGDVVARAMLALPASLLVAVGLRRTTRLLGPMAGPRGARTLRAASIAFVVYALVSGLVPLPAPFPPASVLNGRTIVETLGVPIEVFRSLTGLAIALAVIRSLELFEQETDRALADARRRELLLRERERIGRDLHDGIIQSIYAAGLHLEQASSEIGAEPTATRGRIGTVMGELNRITDDIRSTIFDLRSGELEARDAEAIVLAVADELQAHTLVKLEIRSEGLFRPRLQAEQAEQLRHIVIEAFSNVLRHAHA
;
A
#
# COMPACT_ATOMS: atom_id res chain seq x y z
N MET A 1 37.81 -22.33 11.45
CA MET A 1 37.68 -23.36 10.40
C MET A 1 36.84 -24.60 10.75
N PRO A 2 36.61 -25.03 12.02
CA PRO A 2 35.76 -26.21 12.26
C PRO A 2 34.26 -25.92 12.02
N LEU A 3 33.78 -24.72 12.34
CA LEU A 3 32.37 -24.34 12.14
C LEU A 3 31.95 -24.32 10.67
N VAL A 4 32.79 -23.75 9.79
CA VAL A 4 32.50 -23.66 8.34
C VAL A 4 32.44 -25.04 7.71
N GLY A 5 33.39 -25.92 8.04
CA GLY A 5 33.38 -27.31 7.58
C GLY A 5 32.14 -28.07 8.07
N TRP A 6 31.82 -27.94 9.36
CA TRP A 6 30.62 -28.55 9.93
C TRP A 6 29.31 -28.05 9.28
N LEU A 7 29.19 -26.74 9.03
CA LEU A 7 28.03 -26.17 8.34
C LEU A 7 27.93 -26.70 6.91
N ALA A 8 29.04 -26.74 6.17
CA ALA A 8 29.05 -27.25 4.80
C ALA A 8 28.59 -28.71 4.75
N GLU A 9 29.08 -29.55 5.67
CA GLU A 9 28.68 -30.95 5.79
C GLU A 9 27.20 -31.09 6.19
N LEU A 10 26.72 -30.30 7.16
CA LEU A 10 25.32 -30.28 7.57
C LEU A 10 24.40 -29.96 6.38
N PHE A 11 24.70 -28.91 5.63
CA PHE A 11 23.88 -28.48 4.51
C PHE A 11 23.98 -29.41 3.30
N GLU A 12 25.15 -30.01 3.03
CA GLU A 12 25.28 -31.02 1.98
C GLU A 12 24.50 -32.28 2.33
N THR A 13 24.55 -32.72 3.60
CA THR A 13 23.75 -33.87 4.09
C THR A 13 22.24 -33.60 3.97
N ASN A 14 21.81 -32.37 4.19
CA ASN A 14 20.40 -31.96 4.16
C ASN A 14 19.99 -31.24 2.86
N ARG A 15 20.76 -31.40 1.78
CA ARG A 15 20.59 -30.63 0.55
C ARG A 15 19.22 -30.77 -0.11
N ILE A 16 18.61 -31.96 -0.02
CA ILE A 16 17.25 -32.23 -0.50
C ILE A 16 16.24 -31.31 0.18
N ILE A 17 16.34 -31.17 1.52
CA ILE A 17 15.45 -30.32 2.30
C ILE A 17 15.66 -28.85 1.90
N VAL A 18 16.92 -28.41 1.76
CA VAL A 18 17.26 -27.04 1.35
C VAL A 18 16.66 -26.70 -0.01
N LEU A 19 16.88 -27.55 -1.02
CA LEU A 19 16.35 -27.34 -2.38
C LEU A 19 14.82 -27.41 -2.43
N SER A 20 14.22 -28.32 -1.67
CA SER A 20 12.76 -28.43 -1.56
C SER A 20 12.16 -27.16 -0.97
N ILE A 21 12.68 -26.67 0.16
CA ILE A 21 12.25 -25.43 0.81
C ILE A 21 12.45 -24.24 -0.12
N TYR A 22 13.58 -24.16 -0.82
CA TYR A 22 13.85 -23.06 -1.73
C TYR A 22 12.80 -22.93 -2.84
N GLY A 23 12.50 -24.03 -3.55
CA GLY A 23 11.43 -24.03 -4.55
C GLY A 23 10.07 -23.73 -3.93
N GLN A 24 9.78 -24.30 -2.75
CA GLN A 24 8.52 -24.11 -2.03
C GLN A 24 8.27 -22.63 -1.65
N VAL A 25 9.29 -21.91 -1.18
CA VAL A 25 9.16 -20.49 -0.80
C VAL A 25 8.66 -19.64 -1.97
N PHE A 26 9.26 -19.81 -3.15
CA PHE A 26 8.86 -19.03 -4.33
C PHE A 26 7.50 -19.48 -4.87
N PHE A 27 7.22 -20.78 -4.87
CA PHE A 27 5.93 -21.30 -5.30
C PHE A 27 4.78 -20.82 -4.42
N VAL A 28 4.93 -20.93 -3.09
CA VAL A 28 3.93 -20.45 -2.12
C VAL A 28 3.77 -18.93 -2.19
N MET A 29 4.86 -18.18 -2.32
CA MET A 29 4.81 -16.73 -2.55
C MET A 29 3.99 -16.42 -3.81
N GLY A 30 4.27 -17.09 -4.92
CA GLY A 30 3.56 -16.88 -6.18
C GLY A 30 2.07 -17.19 -6.07
N LEU A 31 1.73 -18.32 -5.43
CA LEU A 31 0.34 -18.72 -5.19
C LEU A 31 -0.39 -17.75 -4.26
N ALA A 32 0.24 -17.33 -3.15
CA ALA A 32 -0.34 -16.38 -2.22
C ALA A 32 -0.65 -15.03 -2.87
N ILE A 33 0.28 -14.51 -3.68
CA ILE A 33 0.08 -13.27 -4.44
C ILE A 33 -1.02 -13.46 -5.51
N ALA A 34 -1.06 -14.60 -6.20
CA ALA A 34 -2.11 -14.91 -7.17
C ALA A 34 -3.51 -14.90 -6.52
N LEU A 35 -3.65 -15.52 -5.34
CA LEU A 35 -4.92 -15.57 -4.61
C LEU A 35 -5.35 -14.19 -4.10
N GLN A 36 -4.41 -13.39 -3.59
CA GLN A 36 -4.69 -12.03 -3.13
C GLN A 36 -5.03 -11.06 -4.27
N SER A 37 -4.39 -11.22 -5.45
CA SER A 37 -4.62 -10.31 -6.58
C SER A 37 -6.03 -10.41 -7.18
N ARG A 38 -6.71 -11.56 -7.07
CA ARG A 38 -8.07 -11.75 -7.60
C ARG A 38 -9.16 -11.03 -6.81
N GLN A 39 -8.91 -10.65 -5.56
CA GLN A 39 -9.95 -10.10 -4.68
C GLN A 39 -10.06 -8.57 -4.73
N ARG A 40 -9.08 -7.82 -5.28
CA ARG A 40 -8.95 -6.38 -5.00
C ARG A 40 -8.44 -5.56 -6.20
N SER A 41 -9.36 -4.86 -6.87
CA SER A 41 -9.16 -4.28 -8.21
C SER A 41 -8.78 -2.78 -8.27
N GLN A 42 -8.72 -2.04 -7.16
CA GLN A 42 -8.67 -0.56 -7.23
C GLN A 42 -7.29 0.08 -7.02
N LEU A 43 -6.26 -0.68 -6.64
CA LEU A 43 -4.94 -0.10 -6.37
C LEU A 43 -4.02 -0.12 -7.60
N PRO A 44 -3.18 0.93 -7.81
CA PRO A 44 -2.17 0.95 -8.88
C PRO A 44 -1.19 -0.23 -8.86
N LEU A 45 -1.00 -0.82 -7.67
CA LEU A 45 -0.15 -1.99 -7.45
C LEU A 45 -0.79 -3.32 -7.86
N ALA A 46 -2.12 -3.40 -8.00
CA ALA A 46 -2.81 -4.68 -8.18
C ALA A 46 -2.54 -5.30 -9.55
N ARG A 47 -2.47 -4.49 -10.62
CA ARG A 47 -2.28 -4.97 -11.99
C ARG A 47 -0.91 -5.62 -12.21
N PRO A 48 0.22 -5.03 -11.77
CA PRO A 48 1.53 -5.67 -11.96
C PRO A 48 1.74 -6.97 -11.17
N LEU A 49 1.01 -7.18 -10.06
CA LEU A 49 1.22 -8.36 -9.19
C LEU A 49 1.03 -9.71 -9.89
N GLY A 50 0.22 -9.76 -10.95
CA GLY A 50 0.07 -10.99 -11.75
C GLY A 50 1.41 -11.49 -12.30
N TRP A 51 2.30 -10.57 -12.71
CA TRP A 51 3.64 -10.91 -13.17
C TRP A 51 4.53 -11.45 -12.05
N LEU A 52 4.45 -10.85 -10.86
CA LEU A 52 5.21 -11.32 -9.70
C LEU A 52 4.72 -12.70 -9.22
N ALA A 53 3.41 -12.93 -9.27
CA ALA A 53 2.81 -14.23 -8.97
C ALA A 53 3.29 -15.31 -9.96
N ALA A 54 3.21 -15.01 -11.25
CA ALA A 54 3.69 -15.90 -12.31
C ALA A 54 5.19 -16.19 -12.16
N PHE A 55 6.01 -15.17 -11.84
CA PHE A 55 7.41 -15.36 -11.50
C PHE A 55 7.58 -16.37 -10.36
N GLY A 56 6.91 -16.17 -9.22
CA GLY A 56 7.05 -17.07 -8.06
C GLY A 56 6.73 -18.52 -8.39
N ILE A 57 5.63 -18.76 -9.13
CA ILE A 57 5.21 -20.11 -9.55
C ILE A 57 6.22 -20.73 -10.52
N VAL A 58 6.56 -20.04 -11.62
CA VAL A 58 7.47 -20.56 -12.65
C VAL A 58 8.88 -20.74 -12.10
N HIS A 59 9.34 -19.81 -11.26
CA HIS A 59 10.64 -19.90 -10.59
C HIS A 59 10.69 -21.06 -9.60
N GLY A 60 9.67 -21.24 -8.76
CA GLY A 60 9.60 -22.38 -7.84
C GLY A 60 9.63 -23.73 -8.57
N LEU A 61 8.85 -23.88 -9.66
CA LEU A 61 8.86 -25.07 -10.51
C LEU A 61 10.24 -25.32 -11.16
N MET A 62 10.89 -24.27 -11.63
CA MET A 62 12.23 -24.34 -12.20
C MET A 62 13.27 -24.81 -11.17
N GLU A 63 13.23 -24.29 -9.95
CA GLU A 63 14.19 -24.64 -8.90
C GLU A 63 14.01 -26.09 -8.42
N TRP A 64 12.77 -26.58 -8.39
CA TRP A 64 12.50 -28.00 -8.15
C TRP A 64 13.08 -28.94 -9.22
N GLY A 65 13.38 -28.44 -10.42
CA GLY A 65 14.12 -29.22 -11.41
C GLY A 65 15.48 -29.71 -10.89
N TYR A 66 16.16 -28.94 -10.03
CA TYR A 66 17.44 -29.34 -9.40
C TYR A 66 17.28 -30.49 -8.41
N LEU A 67 16.06 -30.75 -7.92
CA LEU A 67 15.74 -31.86 -7.04
C LEU A 67 15.19 -33.04 -7.83
N PHE A 68 14.18 -32.83 -8.68
CA PHE A 68 13.43 -33.92 -9.29
C PHE A 68 14.07 -34.51 -10.54
N ILE A 69 14.70 -33.71 -11.40
CA ILE A 69 15.34 -34.24 -12.64
C ILE A 69 16.42 -35.27 -12.30
N PRO A 70 17.29 -35.03 -11.30
CA PRO A 70 18.27 -36.02 -10.91
C PRO A 70 17.69 -37.29 -10.29
N ILE A 71 16.60 -37.18 -9.52
CA ILE A 71 15.88 -38.36 -9.01
C ILE A 71 15.31 -39.18 -10.18
N GLN A 72 14.73 -38.51 -11.18
CA GLN A 72 14.15 -39.16 -12.35
C GLN A 72 15.18 -39.83 -13.26
N ALA A 73 16.46 -39.41 -13.21
CA ALA A 73 17.51 -40.01 -14.04
C ALA A 73 17.75 -41.50 -13.77
N GLY A 74 17.41 -41.99 -12.56
CA GLY A 74 17.44 -43.42 -12.25
C GLY A 74 16.26 -44.23 -12.81
N PHE A 75 15.23 -43.56 -13.37
CA PHE A 75 13.98 -44.20 -13.79
C PHE A 75 13.62 -43.95 -15.25
N LEU A 76 14.03 -42.81 -15.82
CA LEU A 76 13.66 -42.38 -17.16
C LEU A 76 14.81 -42.57 -18.16
N PRO A 77 14.50 -42.78 -19.45
CA PRO A 77 15.53 -42.88 -20.48
C PRO A 77 16.26 -41.54 -20.66
N ARG A 78 17.55 -41.62 -21.00
CA ARG A 78 18.43 -40.46 -21.14
C ARG A 78 17.87 -39.30 -22.00
N PRO A 79 17.28 -39.53 -23.19
CA PRO A 79 16.75 -38.42 -24.00
C PRO A 79 15.67 -37.61 -23.28
N LEU A 80 14.90 -38.26 -22.39
CA LEU A 80 13.88 -37.56 -21.61
C LEU A 80 14.50 -36.71 -20.50
N ILE A 81 15.58 -37.17 -19.88
CA ILE A 81 16.34 -36.37 -18.90
C ILE A 81 16.99 -35.15 -19.58
N GLU A 82 17.57 -35.33 -20.77
CA GLU A 82 18.12 -34.23 -21.56
C GLU A 82 17.04 -33.19 -21.90
N ALA A 83 15.86 -33.66 -22.33
CA ALA A 83 14.72 -32.78 -22.59
C ALA A 83 14.27 -32.03 -21.32
N LEU A 84 14.25 -32.69 -20.16
CA LEU A 84 13.92 -32.04 -18.89
C LEU A 84 14.96 -30.99 -18.47
N LEU A 85 16.26 -31.26 -18.67
CA LEU A 85 17.33 -30.30 -18.41
C LEU A 85 17.24 -29.08 -19.33
N VAL A 86 16.97 -29.29 -20.62
CA VAL A 86 16.73 -28.20 -21.58
C VAL A 86 15.48 -27.41 -21.21
N PHE A 87 14.40 -28.09 -20.82
CA PHE A 87 13.18 -27.45 -20.36
C PHE A 87 13.45 -26.58 -19.12
N GLN A 88 14.17 -27.11 -18.13
CA GLN A 88 14.57 -26.35 -16.94
C GLN A 88 15.43 -25.14 -17.30
N LEU A 89 16.38 -25.30 -18.22
CA LEU A 89 17.24 -24.24 -18.73
C LEU A 89 16.42 -23.10 -19.37
N LEU A 90 15.37 -23.43 -20.13
CA LEU A 90 14.48 -22.45 -20.75
C LEU A 90 13.53 -21.79 -19.76
N LEU A 91 13.07 -22.52 -18.73
CA LEU A 91 12.19 -21.98 -17.69
C LEU A 91 12.84 -20.86 -16.87
N LYS A 92 14.17 -20.92 -16.69
CA LYS A 92 14.92 -19.93 -15.89
C LYS A 92 14.88 -18.50 -16.44
N PRO A 93 15.29 -18.21 -17.68
CA PRO A 93 15.17 -16.87 -18.24
C PRO A 93 13.71 -16.43 -18.37
N ILE A 94 12.77 -17.37 -18.59
CA ILE A 94 11.33 -17.06 -18.60
C ILE A 94 10.89 -16.55 -17.22
N SER A 95 11.27 -17.23 -16.13
CA SER A 95 10.93 -16.76 -14.78
C SER A 95 11.51 -15.36 -14.52
N PHE A 96 12.78 -15.12 -14.84
CA PHE A 96 13.38 -13.80 -14.65
C PHE A 96 12.79 -12.72 -15.56
N ALA A 97 12.34 -13.06 -16.77
CA ALA A 97 11.64 -12.13 -17.64
C ALA A 97 10.28 -11.73 -17.07
N LEU A 98 9.56 -12.63 -16.38
CA LEU A 98 8.33 -12.29 -15.65
C LEU A 98 8.62 -11.30 -14.52
N LEU A 99 9.71 -11.51 -13.77
CA LEU A 99 10.16 -10.56 -12.74
C LEU A 99 10.57 -9.21 -13.36
N PHE A 100 11.22 -9.24 -14.52
CA PHE A 100 11.60 -8.03 -15.25
C PHE A 100 10.35 -7.28 -15.71
N GLN A 101 9.38 -7.97 -16.29
CA GLN A 101 8.11 -7.38 -16.70
C GLN A 101 7.37 -6.76 -15.52
N PHE A 102 7.37 -7.42 -14.35
CA PHE A 102 6.85 -6.85 -13.12
C PHE A 102 7.54 -5.51 -12.78
N GLY A 103 8.88 -5.46 -12.82
CA GLY A 103 9.64 -4.23 -12.58
C GLY A 103 9.32 -3.12 -13.59
N VAL A 104 9.17 -3.47 -14.88
CA VAL A 104 8.79 -2.53 -15.94
C VAL A 104 7.41 -1.94 -15.67
N GLU A 105 6.40 -2.78 -15.45
CA GLU A 105 5.03 -2.32 -15.17
C GLU A 105 4.97 -1.47 -13.91
N LEU A 106 5.72 -1.81 -12.86
CA LEU A 106 5.76 -1.05 -11.61
C LEU A 106 6.35 0.36 -11.80
N VAL A 107 7.35 0.50 -12.67
CA VAL A 107 7.92 1.81 -12.99
C VAL A 107 6.96 2.60 -13.90
N LEU A 108 6.36 1.95 -14.89
CA LEU A 108 5.40 2.59 -15.80
C LEU A 108 4.15 3.07 -15.07
N SER A 109 3.62 2.30 -14.13
CA SER A 109 2.43 2.66 -13.33
C SER A 109 2.64 3.88 -12.41
N THR A 110 3.87 4.39 -12.31
CA THR A 110 4.21 5.59 -11.53
C THR A 110 4.46 6.83 -12.38
N ARG A 111 4.35 6.74 -13.72
CA ARG A 111 4.51 7.88 -14.64
C ARG A 111 3.17 8.61 -14.85
N SER A 112 3.25 9.91 -15.17
CA SER A 112 2.06 10.71 -15.49
C SER A 112 1.44 10.29 -16.84
N PRO A 113 0.10 10.36 -17.00
CA PRO A 113 -0.61 9.90 -18.20
C PRO A 113 -0.22 10.62 -19.51
N GLU A 114 0.31 11.84 -19.42
CA GLU A 114 0.62 12.68 -20.58
C GLU A 114 1.87 12.21 -21.37
N LEU A 115 2.76 11.43 -20.75
CA LEU A 115 4.01 10.96 -21.37
C LEU A 115 3.91 9.54 -21.96
N GLU A 116 2.70 8.96 -21.99
CA GLU A 116 2.51 7.52 -21.81
C GLU A 116 2.46 6.68 -23.11
N ARG A 117 2.00 7.20 -24.25
CA ARG A 117 1.53 6.28 -25.32
C ARG A 117 2.60 5.58 -26.15
N ALA A 118 3.68 6.26 -26.54
CA ALA A 118 4.68 5.68 -27.46
C ALA A 118 5.84 4.95 -26.74
N THR A 119 6.38 5.56 -25.69
CA THR A 119 7.55 5.04 -24.96
C THR A 119 7.18 3.87 -24.05
N SER A 120 5.97 3.86 -23.48
CA SER A 120 5.48 2.79 -22.59
C SER A 120 5.36 1.44 -23.33
N THR A 121 4.85 1.46 -24.56
CA THR A 121 4.67 0.26 -25.37
C THR A 121 5.99 -0.42 -25.70
N ARG A 122 7.05 0.34 -26.03
CA ARG A 122 8.36 -0.22 -26.36
C ARG A 122 9.06 -0.84 -25.14
N LEU A 123 8.95 -0.20 -23.97
CA LEU A 123 9.57 -0.67 -22.73
C LEU A 123 9.04 -2.05 -22.30
N ARG A 124 7.77 -2.36 -22.60
CA ARG A 124 7.16 -3.68 -22.32
C ARG A 124 7.76 -4.83 -23.11
N PHE A 125 8.46 -4.57 -24.22
CA PHE A 125 9.15 -5.61 -24.99
C PHE A 125 10.58 -5.87 -24.52
N VAL A 126 11.11 -5.07 -23.59
CA VAL A 126 12.50 -5.21 -23.11
C VAL A 126 12.78 -6.61 -22.53
N PRO A 127 11.92 -7.21 -21.69
CA PRO A 127 12.17 -8.57 -21.19
C PRO A 127 12.19 -9.63 -22.28
N ALA A 128 11.34 -9.50 -23.31
CA ALA A 128 11.32 -10.42 -24.44
C ALA A 128 12.58 -10.31 -25.30
N ILE A 129 13.04 -9.08 -25.56
CA ILE A 129 14.32 -8.83 -26.25
C ILE A 129 15.48 -9.41 -25.44
N ALA A 130 15.47 -9.24 -24.11
CA ALA A 130 16.49 -9.78 -23.23
C ALA A 130 16.53 -11.32 -23.23
N ILE A 131 15.39 -12.01 -23.38
CA ILE A 131 15.38 -13.46 -23.63
C ILE A 131 16.06 -13.80 -24.97
N GLY A 132 15.75 -13.07 -26.04
CA GLY A 132 16.39 -13.29 -27.36
C GLY A 132 17.91 -13.12 -27.29
N LEU A 133 18.38 -12.06 -26.62
CA LEU A 133 19.80 -11.84 -26.38
C LEU A 133 20.42 -12.90 -25.48
N TRP A 134 19.68 -13.38 -24.47
CA TRP A 134 20.12 -14.48 -23.61
C TRP A 134 20.36 -15.77 -24.42
N VAL A 135 19.49 -16.12 -25.36
CA VAL A 135 19.68 -17.30 -26.24
C VAL A 135 20.97 -17.14 -27.05
N VAL A 136 21.15 -16.00 -27.70
CA VAL A 136 22.34 -15.71 -28.53
C VAL A 136 23.62 -15.77 -27.69
N ALA A 137 23.64 -15.09 -26.55
CA ALA A 137 24.80 -15.07 -25.66
C ALA A 137 25.11 -16.46 -25.07
N THR A 138 24.08 -17.22 -24.70
CA THR A 138 24.25 -18.59 -24.17
C THR A 138 24.90 -19.48 -25.22
N LEU A 139 24.41 -19.47 -26.46
CA LEU A 139 24.98 -20.28 -27.54
C LEU A 139 26.40 -19.84 -27.90
N ALA A 140 26.65 -18.53 -28.01
CA ALA A 140 27.96 -17.99 -28.40
C ALA A 140 29.06 -18.23 -27.35
N ILE A 141 28.75 -18.08 -26.06
CA ILE A 141 29.73 -18.32 -24.98
C ILE A 141 29.96 -19.83 -24.80
N SER A 142 28.90 -20.64 -24.94
CA SER A 142 28.99 -22.10 -24.85
C SER A 142 29.85 -22.70 -25.97
N SER A 143 29.80 -22.14 -27.18
CA SER A 143 30.61 -22.61 -28.31
C SER A 143 32.07 -22.14 -28.27
N THR A 144 32.42 -21.24 -27.36
CA THR A 144 33.75 -20.63 -27.26
C THR A 144 34.42 -20.97 -25.93
N VAL A 145 34.40 -20.04 -24.97
CA VAL A 145 35.17 -20.11 -23.71
C VAL A 145 34.72 -21.25 -22.80
N ALA A 146 33.47 -21.69 -22.93
CA ALA A 146 32.94 -22.82 -22.17
C ALA A 146 32.86 -24.12 -22.98
N SER A 147 33.45 -24.19 -24.18
CA SER A 147 33.39 -25.39 -25.01
C SER A 147 33.92 -26.63 -24.28
N GLY A 148 33.14 -27.71 -24.29
CA GLY A 148 33.46 -28.95 -23.58
C GLY A 148 33.33 -28.88 -22.04
N PHE A 149 32.93 -27.74 -21.46
CA PHE A 149 32.69 -27.63 -20.03
C PHE A 149 31.46 -28.45 -19.62
N ILE A 150 31.62 -29.26 -18.59
CA ILE A 150 30.53 -30.04 -17.99
C ILE A 150 30.29 -29.47 -16.58
N PRO A 151 29.09 -28.94 -16.30
CA PRO A 151 28.75 -28.44 -14.98
C PRO A 151 28.82 -29.55 -13.92
N ASP A 152 29.35 -29.21 -12.75
CA ASP A 152 29.38 -30.13 -11.60
C ASP A 152 27.97 -30.30 -11.01
N ALA A 153 27.49 -31.54 -10.96
CA ALA A 153 26.20 -31.90 -10.39
C ALA A 153 26.20 -31.98 -8.85
N GLY A 154 27.37 -31.90 -8.21
CA GLY A 154 27.55 -32.13 -6.78
C GLY A 154 27.70 -33.61 -6.43
N SER A 155 28.21 -33.88 -5.22
CA SER A 155 28.64 -35.21 -4.78
C SER A 155 27.49 -36.14 -4.36
N TRP A 156 26.30 -35.61 -4.09
CA TRP A 156 25.13 -36.39 -3.66
C TRP A 156 24.42 -37.13 -4.80
N LEU A 157 24.78 -36.81 -6.06
CA LEU A 157 24.33 -37.48 -7.28
C LEU A 157 25.47 -38.19 -8.01
N ARG A 158 26.48 -38.68 -7.25
CA ARG A 158 27.47 -39.62 -7.78
C ARG A 158 26.74 -40.72 -8.58
N SER A 159 26.98 -40.97 -9.85
CA SER A 159 27.46 -40.19 -11.00
C SER A 159 27.33 -41.08 -12.24
N GLY A 160 26.42 -42.06 -12.23
CA GLY A 160 26.21 -43.00 -13.34
C GLY A 160 25.10 -42.53 -14.26
N ASP A 161 23.94 -42.17 -13.68
CA ASP A 161 22.70 -42.10 -14.46
C ASP A 161 22.46 -40.71 -15.08
N ILE A 162 22.71 -39.62 -14.36
CA ILE A 162 22.49 -38.25 -14.88
C ILE A 162 23.73 -37.62 -15.54
N GLY A 163 24.94 -38.07 -15.17
CA GLY A 163 26.20 -37.51 -15.67
C GLY A 163 26.27 -37.41 -17.20
N PRO A 164 25.92 -38.48 -17.94
CA PRO A 164 25.87 -38.44 -19.40
C PRO A 164 24.86 -37.42 -19.96
N ALA A 165 23.70 -37.23 -19.31
CA ALA A 165 22.70 -36.25 -19.73
C ALA A 165 23.15 -34.80 -19.46
N ILE A 166 23.84 -34.57 -18.33
CA ILE A 166 24.46 -33.27 -18.06
C ILE A 166 25.61 -33.01 -19.03
N ALA A 167 26.38 -34.03 -19.40
CA ALA A 167 27.46 -33.89 -20.37
C ALA A 167 26.96 -33.57 -21.79
N SER A 168 25.80 -34.10 -22.21
CA SER A 168 25.21 -33.79 -23.52
C SER A 168 24.60 -32.40 -23.59
N VAL A 169 23.98 -31.92 -22.50
CA VAL A 169 23.51 -30.53 -22.41
C VAL A 169 24.67 -29.56 -22.16
N GLY A 170 25.70 -30.00 -21.44
CA GLY A 170 27.03 -29.39 -21.34
C GLY A 170 27.06 -27.94 -20.88
N ALA A 171 27.95 -27.18 -21.52
CA ALA A 171 28.21 -25.77 -21.26
C ALA A 171 26.96 -24.86 -21.28
N PRO A 172 25.98 -25.03 -22.20
CA PRO A 172 24.73 -24.28 -22.20
C PRO A 172 24.01 -24.21 -20.86
N LEU A 173 24.07 -25.27 -20.04
CA LEU A 173 23.37 -25.30 -18.75
C LEU A 173 23.97 -24.29 -17.75
N ALA A 174 25.30 -24.27 -17.61
CA ALA A 174 25.98 -23.33 -16.71
C ALA A 174 26.06 -21.92 -17.30
N VAL A 175 26.41 -21.79 -18.59
CA VAL A 175 26.47 -20.50 -19.28
C VAL A 175 25.11 -19.82 -19.26
N GLY A 176 24.04 -20.57 -19.58
CA GLY A 176 22.69 -20.03 -19.57
C GLY A 176 22.24 -19.56 -18.19
N ASP A 177 22.63 -20.24 -17.11
CA ASP A 177 22.41 -19.75 -15.74
C ASP A 177 23.12 -18.42 -15.49
N VAL A 178 24.42 -18.33 -15.80
CA VAL A 178 25.23 -17.12 -15.60
C VAL A 178 24.64 -15.93 -16.36
N VAL A 179 24.37 -16.13 -17.65
CA VAL A 179 23.86 -15.08 -18.55
C VAL A 179 22.44 -14.68 -18.14
N ALA A 180 21.56 -15.62 -17.76
CA ALA A 180 20.21 -15.30 -17.31
C ALA A 180 20.23 -14.43 -16.05
N ARG A 181 21.11 -14.74 -15.10
CA ARG A 181 21.23 -13.97 -13.86
C ARG A 181 21.75 -12.55 -14.12
N ALA A 182 22.78 -12.41 -14.95
CA ALA A 182 23.37 -11.12 -15.27
C ALA A 182 22.45 -10.23 -16.12
N MET A 183 21.82 -10.79 -17.16
CA MET A 183 21.02 -10.02 -18.14
C MET A 183 19.57 -9.83 -17.73
N LEU A 184 18.99 -10.73 -16.93
CA LEU A 184 17.59 -10.69 -16.55
C LEU A 184 17.43 -10.50 -15.04
N ALA A 185 17.94 -11.43 -14.21
CA ALA A 185 17.63 -11.42 -12.77
C ALA A 185 18.12 -10.17 -12.05
N LEU A 186 19.38 -9.78 -12.28
CA LEU A 186 20.01 -8.60 -11.66
C LEU A 186 19.26 -7.30 -12.04
N PRO A 187 19.13 -6.93 -13.33
CA PRO A 187 18.42 -5.70 -13.69
C PRO A 187 16.94 -5.75 -13.34
N ALA A 188 16.26 -6.90 -13.46
CA ALA A 188 14.87 -7.04 -13.06
C ALA A 188 14.67 -6.70 -11.58
N SER A 189 15.47 -7.30 -10.70
CA SER A 189 15.37 -7.11 -9.25
C SER A 189 15.64 -5.66 -8.84
N LEU A 190 16.65 -5.02 -9.44
CA LEU A 190 16.95 -3.60 -9.22
C LEU A 190 15.83 -2.71 -9.73
N LEU A 191 15.24 -3.02 -10.89
CA LEU A 191 14.13 -2.26 -11.44
C LEU A 191 12.88 -2.35 -10.56
N VAL A 192 12.57 -3.53 -10.03
CA VAL A 192 11.51 -3.72 -9.04
C VAL A 192 11.79 -2.89 -7.79
N ALA A 193 13.01 -2.90 -7.26
CA ALA A 193 13.38 -2.09 -6.11
C ALA A 193 13.18 -0.59 -6.35
N VAL A 194 13.52 -0.09 -7.55
CA VAL A 194 13.29 1.30 -7.98
C VAL A 194 11.79 1.59 -8.11
N GLY A 195 11.03 0.68 -8.74
CA GLY A 195 9.58 0.80 -8.88
C GLY A 195 8.89 0.93 -7.52
N LEU A 196 9.22 0.06 -6.55
CA LEU A 196 8.65 0.11 -5.21
C LEU A 196 8.96 1.43 -4.48
N ARG A 197 10.17 1.98 -4.65
CA ARG A 197 10.53 3.30 -4.09
C ARG A 197 9.71 4.42 -4.73
N ARG A 198 9.48 4.38 -6.04
CA ARG A 198 8.62 5.36 -6.73
C ARG A 198 7.18 5.24 -6.29
N THR A 199 6.65 4.03 -6.17
CA THR A 199 5.30 3.79 -5.65
C THR A 199 5.14 4.33 -4.23
N THR A 200 6.13 4.10 -3.36
CA THR A 200 6.11 4.64 -1.99
C THR A 200 6.06 6.17 -1.98
N ARG A 201 6.81 6.83 -2.88
CA ARG A 201 6.80 8.30 -3.02
C ARG A 201 5.48 8.83 -3.60
N LEU A 202 4.93 8.15 -4.59
CA LEU A 202 3.67 8.50 -5.24
C LEU A 202 2.50 8.43 -4.25
N LEU A 203 2.47 7.40 -3.41
CA LEU A 203 1.42 7.24 -2.41
C LEU A 203 1.57 8.24 -1.26
N GLY A 204 2.80 8.64 -0.92
CA GLY A 204 3.06 9.69 0.06
C GLY A 204 2.35 9.42 1.39
N PRO A 205 1.55 10.36 1.93
CA PRO A 205 0.77 10.15 3.13
C PRO A 205 -0.29 9.05 3.03
N MET A 206 -0.82 8.76 1.83
CA MET A 206 -1.89 7.76 1.63
C MET A 206 -1.42 6.33 1.94
N ALA A 207 -0.11 6.04 1.87
CA ALA A 207 0.41 4.73 2.26
C ALA A 207 0.42 4.51 3.77
N GLY A 208 0.27 5.58 4.56
CA GLY A 208 0.48 5.55 6.00
C GLY A 208 1.92 5.18 6.39
N PRO A 209 2.28 5.34 7.67
CA PRO A 209 3.63 5.07 8.15
C PRO A 209 3.99 3.57 8.13
N ARG A 210 2.98 2.68 8.22
CA ARG A 210 3.18 1.22 8.19
C ARG A 210 3.32 0.70 6.76
N GLY A 211 2.43 1.09 5.84
CA GLY A 211 2.51 0.69 4.43
C GLY A 211 3.78 1.22 3.75
N ALA A 212 4.21 2.44 4.08
CA ALA A 212 5.48 2.97 3.60
C ALA A 212 6.70 2.15 4.10
N ARG A 213 6.66 1.64 5.33
CA ARG A 213 7.73 0.79 5.89
C ARG A 213 7.79 -0.57 5.20
N THR A 214 6.66 -1.22 4.96
CA THR A 214 6.62 -2.53 4.30
C THR A 214 7.04 -2.45 2.83
N LEU A 215 6.65 -1.40 2.10
CA LEU A 215 7.13 -1.16 0.74
C LEU A 215 8.64 -0.91 0.68
N ARG A 216 9.20 -0.18 1.65
CA ARG A 216 10.66 0.01 1.77
C ARG A 216 11.36 -1.31 2.09
N ALA A 217 10.81 -2.12 2.99
CA ALA A 217 11.34 -3.45 3.30
C ALA A 217 11.34 -4.35 2.05
N ALA A 218 10.26 -4.35 1.26
CA ALA A 218 10.19 -5.06 -0.01
C ALA A 218 11.25 -4.56 -1.00
N SER A 219 11.42 -3.23 -1.13
CA SER A 219 12.46 -2.64 -1.99
C SER A 219 13.86 -3.11 -1.58
N ILE A 220 14.17 -3.11 -0.28
CA ILE A 220 15.47 -3.59 0.24
C ILE A 220 15.62 -5.09 -0.03
N ALA A 221 14.59 -5.90 0.20
CA ALA A 221 14.63 -7.33 -0.06
C ALA A 221 14.92 -7.64 -1.54
N PHE A 222 14.36 -6.87 -2.48
CA PHE A 222 14.70 -7.01 -3.91
C PHE A 222 16.13 -6.58 -4.25
N VAL A 223 16.70 -5.60 -3.55
CA VAL A 223 18.14 -5.27 -3.70
C VAL A 223 19.00 -6.44 -3.20
N VAL A 224 18.68 -7.01 -2.04
CA VAL A 224 19.37 -8.20 -1.54
C VAL A 224 19.22 -9.36 -2.52
N TYR A 225 18.02 -9.56 -3.08
CA TYR A 225 17.76 -10.59 -4.08
C TYR A 225 18.59 -10.40 -5.34
N ALA A 226 18.77 -9.15 -5.79
CA ALA A 226 19.65 -8.80 -6.90
C ALA A 226 21.10 -9.25 -6.64
N LEU A 227 21.59 -9.11 -5.41
CA LEU A 227 22.94 -9.56 -5.03
C LEU A 227 23.02 -11.09 -4.97
N VAL A 228 22.14 -11.76 -4.21
CA VAL A 228 22.26 -13.21 -3.95
C VAL A 228 21.79 -14.09 -5.11
N SER A 229 20.88 -13.58 -5.95
CA SER A 229 20.35 -14.30 -7.12
C SER A 229 20.93 -13.78 -8.42
N GLY A 230 21.21 -12.48 -8.55
CA GLY A 230 21.76 -11.89 -9.76
C GLY A 230 23.27 -12.04 -9.91
N LEU A 231 24.05 -11.98 -8.83
CA LEU A 231 25.53 -11.98 -8.91
C LEU A 231 26.19 -13.33 -8.61
N VAL A 232 25.46 -14.27 -8.02
CA VAL A 232 26.00 -15.58 -7.64
C VAL A 232 25.40 -16.65 -8.58
N PRO A 233 26.08 -16.99 -9.68
CA PRO A 233 25.64 -18.04 -10.60
C PRO A 233 26.14 -19.44 -10.21
N LEU A 234 25.80 -20.43 -11.05
CA LEU A 234 26.49 -21.71 -11.10
C LEU A 234 27.98 -21.51 -11.46
N PRO A 235 28.87 -22.40 -10.98
CA PRO A 235 30.28 -22.37 -11.36
C PRO A 235 30.45 -22.51 -12.88
N ALA A 236 31.28 -21.64 -13.47
CA ALA A 236 31.61 -21.67 -14.90
C ALA A 236 33.07 -21.21 -15.12
N PRO A 237 33.71 -21.59 -16.25
CA PRO A 237 35.15 -21.35 -16.46
C PRO A 237 35.50 -19.91 -16.86
N PHE A 238 34.59 -18.94 -16.72
CA PHE A 238 34.77 -17.55 -17.16
C PHE A 238 34.24 -16.54 -16.13
N PRO A 239 34.73 -15.28 -16.13
CA PRO A 239 34.32 -14.28 -15.15
C PRO A 239 32.87 -13.79 -15.35
N PRO A 240 32.17 -13.36 -14.27
CA PRO A 240 32.60 -13.41 -12.87
C PRO A 240 32.41 -14.80 -12.24
N ALA A 241 31.75 -15.73 -12.93
CA ALA A 241 31.38 -17.05 -12.41
C ALA A 241 32.58 -17.95 -12.04
N SER A 242 33.77 -17.69 -12.60
CA SER A 242 35.01 -18.37 -12.22
C SER A 242 35.50 -18.02 -10.82
N VAL A 243 35.09 -16.86 -10.28
CA VAL A 243 35.51 -16.37 -8.96
C VAL A 243 34.34 -16.37 -7.98
N LEU A 244 33.22 -15.75 -8.38
CA LEU A 244 32.01 -15.63 -7.57
C LEU A 244 30.95 -16.59 -8.09
N ASN A 245 30.68 -17.65 -7.35
CA ASN A 245 29.67 -18.66 -7.67
C ASN A 245 29.20 -19.36 -6.39
N GLY A 246 28.18 -20.23 -6.51
CA GLY A 246 27.63 -20.97 -5.38
C GLY A 246 28.65 -21.81 -4.61
N ARG A 247 29.67 -22.36 -5.28
CA ARG A 247 30.73 -23.17 -4.63
C ARG A 247 31.60 -22.29 -3.73
N THR A 248 32.06 -21.15 -4.23
CA THR A 248 32.87 -20.19 -3.45
C THR A 248 32.12 -19.73 -2.19
N ILE A 249 30.79 -19.53 -2.28
CA ILE A 249 29.96 -19.16 -1.14
C ILE A 249 29.94 -20.25 -0.07
N VAL A 250 29.75 -21.51 -0.45
CA VAL A 250 29.78 -22.64 0.51
C VAL A 250 31.17 -22.81 1.12
N GLU A 251 32.23 -22.73 0.32
CA GLU A 251 33.60 -22.85 0.81
C GLU A 251 33.97 -21.73 1.80
N THR A 252 33.44 -20.53 1.61
CA THR A 252 33.74 -19.37 2.44
C THR A 252 32.86 -19.30 3.69
N LEU A 253 31.54 -19.51 3.55
CA LEU A 253 30.55 -19.31 4.60
C LEU A 253 30.03 -20.60 5.23
N GLY A 254 30.24 -21.75 4.60
CA GLY A 254 29.67 -23.04 5.01
C GLY A 254 28.18 -23.18 4.71
N VAL A 255 27.55 -22.16 4.12
CA VAL A 255 26.10 -22.11 3.89
C VAL A 255 25.80 -22.00 2.40
N PRO A 256 24.95 -22.85 1.82
CA PRO A 256 24.61 -22.80 0.41
C PRO A 256 23.81 -21.55 0.04
N ILE A 257 24.02 -21.05 -1.18
CA ILE A 257 23.41 -19.81 -1.67
C ILE A 257 21.87 -19.91 -1.68
N GLU A 258 21.33 -21.12 -1.83
CA GLU A 258 19.91 -21.45 -1.78
C GLU A 258 19.25 -21.01 -0.47
N VAL A 259 19.96 -21.08 0.66
CA VAL A 259 19.44 -20.61 1.96
C VAL A 259 19.25 -19.09 1.93
N PHE A 260 20.23 -18.34 1.46
CA PHE A 260 20.14 -16.88 1.35
C PHE A 260 19.04 -16.45 0.37
N ARG A 261 18.91 -17.16 -0.76
CA ARG A 261 17.84 -16.91 -1.74
C ARG A 261 16.46 -17.23 -1.15
N SER A 262 16.34 -18.31 -0.37
CA SER A 262 15.09 -18.68 0.32
C SER A 262 14.68 -17.63 1.36
N LEU A 263 15.62 -17.20 2.21
CA LEU A 263 15.37 -16.15 3.20
C LEU A 263 14.95 -14.83 2.53
N THR A 264 15.60 -14.48 1.42
CA THR A 264 15.25 -13.27 0.68
C THR A 264 13.89 -13.39 -0.02
N GLY A 265 13.58 -14.55 -0.61
CA GLY A 265 12.27 -14.84 -1.18
C GLY A 265 11.15 -14.76 -0.14
N LEU A 266 11.37 -15.30 1.06
CA LEU A 266 10.44 -15.20 2.18
C LEU A 266 10.27 -13.74 2.63
N ALA A 267 11.35 -12.97 2.73
CA ALA A 267 11.29 -11.54 3.06
C ALA A 267 10.49 -10.75 2.01
N ILE A 268 10.67 -11.03 0.72
CA ILE A 268 9.86 -10.46 -0.37
C ILE A 268 8.39 -10.82 -0.18
N ALA A 269 8.08 -12.11 0.01
CA ALA A 269 6.72 -12.60 0.19
C ALA A 269 6.00 -11.88 1.33
N LEU A 270 6.62 -11.87 2.52
CA LEU A 270 6.07 -11.23 3.71
C LEU A 270 5.90 -9.72 3.51
N ALA A 271 6.90 -9.03 2.97
CA ALA A 271 6.83 -7.59 2.78
C ALA A 271 5.78 -7.17 1.74
N VAL A 272 5.65 -7.93 0.64
CA VAL A 272 4.64 -7.67 -0.40
C VAL A 272 3.24 -7.96 0.15
N ILE A 273 3.01 -9.13 0.74
CA ILE A 273 1.69 -9.51 1.31
C ILE A 273 1.26 -8.50 2.38
N ARG A 274 2.14 -8.17 3.34
CA ARG A 274 1.86 -7.17 4.38
C ARG A 274 1.58 -5.80 3.81
N SER A 275 2.26 -5.41 2.73
CA SER A 275 1.96 -4.13 2.07
C SER A 275 0.54 -4.13 1.53
N LEU A 276 0.10 -5.20 0.87
CA LEU A 276 -1.26 -5.32 0.32
C LEU A 276 -2.34 -5.26 1.41
N GLU A 277 -2.18 -6.01 2.50
CA GLU A 277 -3.09 -5.99 3.66
C GLU A 277 -3.22 -4.59 4.27
N LEU A 278 -2.09 -3.88 4.41
CA LEU A 278 -2.10 -2.54 4.99
C LEU A 278 -2.77 -1.52 4.08
N PHE A 279 -2.52 -1.59 2.76
CA PHE A 279 -3.16 -0.69 1.80
C PHE A 279 -4.67 -0.86 1.77
N GLU A 280 -5.14 -2.10 1.85
CA GLU A 280 -6.56 -2.39 1.99
C GLU A 280 -7.14 -1.74 3.24
N GLN A 281 -6.52 -1.98 4.41
CA GLN A 281 -7.03 -1.42 5.67
C GLN A 281 -7.12 0.11 5.63
N GLU A 282 -6.14 0.79 5.03
CA GLU A 282 -6.21 2.26 4.91
C GLU A 282 -7.25 2.72 3.88
N THR A 283 -7.45 1.97 2.80
CA THR A 283 -8.50 2.29 1.82
C THR A 283 -9.89 2.15 2.44
N ASP A 284 -10.11 1.08 3.21
CA ASP A 284 -11.38 0.82 3.90
C ASP A 284 -11.66 1.88 4.98
N ARG A 285 -10.64 2.28 5.75
CA ARG A 285 -10.75 3.39 6.71
C ARG A 285 -11.08 4.70 6.01
N ALA A 286 -10.38 5.03 4.93
CA ALA A 286 -10.64 6.26 4.18
C ALA A 286 -12.08 6.28 3.61
N LEU A 287 -12.58 5.15 3.12
CA LEU A 287 -13.95 5.03 2.63
C LEU A 287 -14.98 5.14 3.76
N ALA A 288 -14.73 4.54 4.92
CA ALA A 288 -15.58 4.67 6.10
C ALA A 288 -15.67 6.13 6.57
N ASP A 289 -14.55 6.84 6.63
CA ASP A 289 -14.50 8.26 7.00
C ASP A 289 -15.23 9.15 5.99
N ALA A 290 -15.10 8.86 4.69
CA ALA A 290 -15.82 9.57 3.64
C ALA A 290 -17.33 9.38 3.77
N ARG A 291 -17.80 8.14 4.00
CA ARG A 291 -19.22 7.84 4.25
C ARG A 291 -19.74 8.52 5.51
N ARG A 292 -18.95 8.56 6.59
CA ARG A 292 -19.34 9.27 7.82
C ARG A 292 -19.54 10.76 7.56
N ARG A 293 -18.63 11.39 6.80
CA ARG A 293 -18.76 12.80 6.40
C ARG A 293 -19.99 13.04 5.53
N GLU A 294 -20.27 12.14 4.58
CA GLU A 294 -21.47 12.22 3.74
C GLU A 294 -22.76 12.12 4.57
N LEU A 295 -22.82 11.18 5.53
CA LEU A 295 -23.97 11.04 6.43
C LEU A 295 -24.18 12.29 7.28
N LEU A 296 -23.10 12.86 7.83
CA LEU A 296 -23.18 14.12 8.61
C LEU A 296 -23.66 15.29 7.74
N LEU A 297 -23.21 15.39 6.48
CA LEU A 297 -23.67 16.43 5.56
C LEU A 297 -25.16 16.26 5.21
N ARG A 298 -25.61 15.02 4.94
CA ARG A 298 -27.03 14.74 4.68
C ARG A 298 -27.91 15.06 5.89
N GLU A 299 -27.44 14.76 7.09
CA GLU A 299 -28.17 15.08 8.31
C GLU A 299 -28.25 16.59 8.52
N ARG A 300 -27.17 17.33 8.26
CA ARG A 300 -27.17 18.80 8.26
C ARG A 300 -28.19 19.38 7.25
N GLU A 301 -28.23 18.86 6.03
CA GLU A 301 -29.22 19.29 5.03
C GLU A 301 -30.66 18.97 5.44
N ARG A 302 -30.88 17.81 6.08
CA ARG A 302 -32.19 17.44 6.61
C ARG A 302 -32.64 18.41 7.70
N ILE A 303 -31.79 18.66 8.70
CA ILE A 303 -32.08 19.61 9.77
C ILE A 303 -32.32 21.01 9.19
N GLY A 304 -31.49 21.47 8.25
CA GLY A 304 -31.66 22.75 7.59
C GLY A 304 -33.03 22.89 6.89
N ARG A 305 -33.49 21.84 6.20
CA ARG A 305 -34.84 21.82 5.58
C ARG A 305 -35.96 21.82 6.61
N ASP A 306 -35.89 20.94 7.60
CA ASP A 306 -36.91 20.83 8.65
C ASP A 306 -37.09 22.18 9.39
N LEU A 307 -35.98 22.89 9.63
CA LEU A 307 -36.00 24.24 10.21
C LEU A 307 -36.58 25.28 9.26
N HIS A 308 -36.11 25.32 8.02
CA HIS A 308 -36.60 26.26 7.02
C HIS A 308 -38.12 26.12 6.82
N ASP A 309 -38.64 24.90 6.77
CA ASP A 309 -40.08 24.65 6.60
C ASP A 309 -40.88 25.14 7.82
N GLY A 310 -40.41 24.87 9.04
CA GLY A 310 -41.05 25.37 10.27
C GLY A 310 -41.04 26.91 10.38
N ILE A 311 -39.93 27.54 9.99
CA ILE A 311 -39.79 29.00 9.98
C ILE A 311 -40.72 29.65 8.95
N ILE A 312 -40.74 29.13 7.72
CA ILE A 312 -41.61 29.66 6.65
C ILE A 312 -43.08 29.55 7.05
N GLN A 313 -43.51 28.42 7.61
CA GLN A 313 -44.89 28.25 8.06
C GLN A 313 -45.27 29.27 9.14
N SER A 314 -44.36 29.53 10.08
CA SER A 314 -44.60 30.48 11.17
C SER A 314 -44.64 31.93 10.68
N ILE A 315 -43.75 32.31 9.75
CA ILE A 315 -43.78 33.64 9.11
C ILE A 315 -45.05 33.81 8.28
N TYR A 316 -45.48 32.78 7.55
CA TYR A 316 -46.70 32.81 6.74
C TYR A 316 -47.95 33.02 7.62
N ALA A 317 -48.05 32.31 8.75
CA ALA A 317 -49.13 32.50 9.72
C ALA A 317 -49.15 33.92 10.31
N ALA A 318 -47.98 34.45 10.69
CA ALA A 318 -47.86 35.84 11.16
C ALA A 318 -48.29 36.85 10.09
N GLY A 319 -47.93 36.62 8.82
CA GLY A 319 -48.37 37.43 7.68
C GLY A 319 -49.90 37.46 7.52
N LEU A 320 -50.57 36.31 7.59
CA LEU A 320 -52.04 36.22 7.53
C LEU A 320 -52.71 36.96 8.69
N HIS A 321 -52.18 36.85 9.91
CA HIS A 321 -52.71 37.56 11.07
C HIS A 321 -52.57 39.08 10.93
N LEU A 322 -51.48 39.56 10.33
CA LEU A 322 -51.28 40.98 10.00
C LEU A 322 -52.22 41.47 8.90
N GLU A 323 -52.45 40.69 7.84
CA GLU A 323 -53.42 41.02 6.80
C GLU A 323 -54.84 41.14 7.36
N GLN A 324 -55.23 40.19 8.22
CA GLN A 324 -56.52 40.23 8.90
C GLN A 324 -56.65 41.49 9.78
N ALA A 325 -55.65 41.78 10.63
CA ALA A 325 -55.65 42.97 11.45
C ALA A 325 -55.70 44.25 10.60
N SER A 326 -54.99 44.29 9.47
CA SER A 326 -55.00 45.43 8.53
C SER A 326 -56.38 45.68 7.91
N SER A 327 -57.13 44.61 7.60
CA SER A 327 -58.48 44.72 7.03
C SER A 327 -59.53 45.27 8.02
N GLU A 328 -59.25 45.23 9.33
CA GLU A 328 -60.15 45.61 10.42
C GLU A 328 -59.81 46.97 11.07
N ILE A 329 -58.77 47.67 10.56
CA ILE A 329 -58.24 48.95 11.12
C ILE A 329 -59.30 50.05 11.29
N GLY A 330 -60.41 50.02 10.56
CA GLY A 330 -61.48 51.02 10.64
C GLY A 330 -62.64 50.70 11.59
N ALA A 331 -62.80 49.46 12.06
CA ALA A 331 -63.98 49.02 12.79
C ALA A 331 -63.81 49.04 14.32
N GLU A 332 -62.65 48.60 14.83
CA GLU A 332 -62.36 48.44 16.27
C GLU A 332 -60.88 48.76 16.58
N PRO A 333 -60.48 50.04 16.67
CA PRO A 333 -59.08 50.47 16.73
C PRO A 333 -58.28 49.87 17.91
N THR A 334 -58.95 49.63 19.04
CA THR A 334 -58.35 49.07 20.26
C THR A 334 -58.09 47.57 20.12
N ALA A 335 -59.03 46.82 19.54
CA ALA A 335 -58.88 45.39 19.30
C ALA A 335 -57.81 45.11 18.23
N THR A 336 -57.78 45.92 17.16
CA THR A 336 -56.77 45.83 16.09
C THR A 336 -55.35 46.08 16.61
N ARG A 337 -55.17 47.06 17.51
CA ARG A 337 -53.88 47.32 18.17
C ARG A 337 -53.41 46.14 19.03
N GLY A 338 -54.33 45.49 19.73
CA GLY A 338 -54.05 44.27 20.50
C GLY A 338 -53.60 43.11 19.62
N ARG A 339 -54.29 42.88 18.48
CA ARG A 339 -53.94 41.83 17.51
C ARG A 339 -52.56 42.04 16.88
N ILE A 340 -52.22 43.26 16.48
CA ILE A 340 -50.88 43.61 15.98
C ILE A 340 -49.81 43.31 17.04
N GLY A 341 -50.09 43.61 18.32
CA GLY A 341 -49.22 43.28 19.44
C GLY A 341 -48.95 41.78 19.58
N THR A 342 -49.98 40.94 19.42
CA THR A 342 -49.85 39.47 19.43
C THR A 342 -48.95 38.98 18.29
N VAL A 343 -49.12 39.50 17.07
CA VAL A 343 -48.30 39.08 15.93
C VAL A 343 -46.84 39.51 16.08
N MET A 344 -46.58 40.71 16.59
CA MET A 344 -45.20 41.11 16.93
C MET A 344 -44.58 40.19 17.98
N GLY A 345 -45.38 39.73 18.96
CA GLY A 345 -44.95 38.72 19.93
C GLY A 345 -44.59 37.38 19.28
N GLU A 346 -45.42 36.89 18.36
CA GLU A 346 -45.15 35.67 17.58
C GLU A 346 -43.89 35.79 16.73
N LEU A 347 -43.70 36.90 16.00
CA LEU A 347 -42.50 37.16 15.20
C LEU A 347 -41.21 37.24 16.03
N ASN A 348 -41.27 37.85 17.22
CA ASN A 348 -40.15 37.87 18.14
C ASN A 348 -39.81 36.47 18.65
N ARG A 349 -40.83 35.67 18.99
CA ARG A 349 -40.63 34.28 19.42
C ARG A 349 -40.00 33.42 18.30
N ILE A 350 -40.46 33.58 17.06
CA ILE A 350 -39.86 32.92 15.88
C ILE A 350 -38.40 33.36 15.71
N THR A 351 -38.10 34.65 15.88
CA THR A 351 -36.73 35.18 15.78
C THR A 351 -35.82 34.56 16.84
N ASP A 352 -36.31 34.39 18.07
CA ASP A 352 -35.54 33.76 19.15
C ASP A 352 -35.36 32.25 18.93
N ASP A 353 -36.38 31.53 18.45
CA ASP A 353 -36.29 30.10 18.10
C ASP A 353 -35.26 29.87 16.97
N ILE A 354 -35.23 30.74 15.94
CA ILE A 354 -34.21 30.72 14.88
C ILE A 354 -32.81 30.95 15.47
N ARG A 355 -32.67 31.95 16.34
CA ARG A 355 -31.39 32.35 16.91
C ARG A 355 -30.82 31.22 17.78
N SER A 356 -31.66 30.57 18.59
CA SER A 356 -31.29 29.38 19.38
C SER A 356 -30.84 28.22 18.49
N THR A 357 -31.55 27.96 17.40
CA THR A 357 -31.26 26.78 16.58
C THR A 357 -30.03 26.95 15.68
N ILE A 358 -29.83 28.14 15.11
CA ILE A 358 -28.58 28.48 14.40
C ILE A 358 -27.37 28.37 15.35
N PHE A 359 -27.58 28.72 16.62
CA PHE A 359 -26.56 28.66 17.65
C PHE A 359 -26.19 27.22 18.04
N ASP A 360 -27.18 26.32 18.15
CA ASP A 360 -26.93 24.90 18.39
C ASP A 360 -26.21 24.24 17.21
N LEU A 361 -26.54 24.62 15.97
CA LEU A 361 -25.88 24.09 14.76
C LEU A 361 -24.41 24.54 14.60
N ARG A 362 -24.06 25.77 15.02
CA ARG A 362 -22.66 26.25 15.05
C ARG A 362 -21.85 25.65 16.20
N SER A 363 -22.50 25.21 17.27
CA SER A 363 -21.80 24.62 18.42
C SER A 363 -21.07 23.31 18.08
N GLY A 364 -21.59 22.54 17.10
CA GLY A 364 -20.94 21.33 16.57
C GLY A 364 -19.63 21.57 15.79
N GLU A 365 -19.25 22.82 15.50
CA GLU A 365 -17.96 23.18 14.88
C GLU A 365 -16.87 23.53 15.92
N LEU A 366 -17.20 23.51 17.22
CA LEU A 366 -16.27 23.81 18.31
C LEU A 366 -15.47 22.60 18.80
N GLU A 367 -15.53 21.46 18.09
CA GLU A 367 -14.66 20.32 18.36
C GLU A 367 -13.18 20.75 18.26
N ALA A 368 -12.52 20.83 19.43
CA ALA A 368 -11.10 21.13 19.69
C ALA A 368 -10.68 22.59 19.98
N ARG A 369 -11.52 23.41 20.63
CA ARG A 369 -11.06 24.67 21.25
C ARG A 369 -10.63 24.48 22.71
N ASP A 370 -9.67 25.30 23.14
CA ASP A 370 -9.32 25.44 24.55
C ASP A 370 -10.41 26.21 25.31
N ALA A 371 -10.51 26.01 26.62
CA ALA A 371 -11.53 26.64 27.46
C ALA A 371 -11.55 28.18 27.33
N GLU A 372 -10.38 28.79 27.14
CA GLU A 372 -10.23 30.24 26.98
C GLU A 372 -10.86 30.75 25.68
N ALA A 373 -10.64 30.08 24.55
CA ALA A 373 -11.25 30.48 23.28
C ALA A 373 -12.77 30.34 23.29
N ILE A 374 -13.33 29.45 24.11
CA ILE A 374 -14.79 29.32 24.28
C ILE A 374 -15.34 30.55 25.02
N VAL A 375 -14.71 30.95 26.13
CA VAL A 375 -15.13 32.13 26.91
C VAL A 375 -14.97 33.42 26.11
N LEU A 376 -13.84 33.59 25.41
CA LEU A 376 -13.58 34.76 24.57
C LEU A 376 -14.60 34.86 23.41
N ALA A 377 -14.92 33.76 22.75
CA ALA A 377 -15.89 33.76 21.66
C ALA A 377 -17.29 34.17 22.13
N VAL A 378 -17.74 33.67 23.29
CA VAL A 378 -19.03 34.05 23.87
C VAL A 378 -19.05 35.52 24.25
N ALA A 379 -17.96 36.04 24.79
CA ALA A 379 -17.90 37.43 25.22
C ALA A 379 -17.78 38.43 24.06
N ASP A 380 -17.02 38.12 23.00
CA ASP A 380 -16.99 38.93 21.78
C ASP A 380 -18.39 39.05 21.16
N GLU A 381 -19.14 37.95 21.15
CA GLU A 381 -20.52 37.91 20.65
C GLU A 381 -21.46 38.76 21.52
N LEU A 382 -21.29 38.74 22.85
CA LEU A 382 -22.05 39.59 23.77
C LEU A 382 -21.74 41.07 23.63
N GLN A 383 -20.46 41.44 23.47
CA GLN A 383 -20.06 42.83 23.23
C GLN A 383 -20.61 43.36 21.90
N ALA A 384 -20.74 42.52 20.87
CA ALA A 384 -21.32 42.91 19.59
C ALA A 384 -22.81 43.29 19.70
N HIS A 385 -23.51 42.80 20.71
CA HIS A 385 -24.95 42.94 20.87
C HIS A 385 -25.39 43.73 22.10
N THR A 386 -24.45 44.22 22.91
CA THR A 386 -24.73 45.00 24.13
C THR A 386 -23.77 46.17 24.27
N LEU A 387 -24.14 47.18 25.05
CA LEU A 387 -23.27 48.33 25.36
C LEU A 387 -22.28 48.02 26.51
N VAL A 388 -22.28 46.79 27.02
CA VAL A 388 -21.47 46.38 28.16
C VAL A 388 -20.05 46.09 27.70
N LYS A 389 -19.08 46.82 28.27
CA LYS A 389 -17.67 46.49 28.10
C LYS A 389 -17.31 45.32 29.00
N LEU A 390 -16.84 44.24 28.37
CA LEU A 390 -16.32 43.06 29.06
C LEU A 390 -14.79 43.09 29.07
N GLU A 391 -14.18 42.90 30.24
CA GLU A 391 -12.75 42.67 30.37
C GLU A 391 -12.52 41.24 30.82
N ILE A 392 -11.74 40.48 30.04
CA ILE A 392 -11.49 39.06 30.28
C ILE A 392 -10.01 38.88 30.55
N ARG A 393 -9.69 38.29 31.69
CA ARG A 393 -8.32 37.97 32.09
C ARG A 393 -8.24 36.48 32.37
N SER A 394 -7.38 35.78 31.63
CA SER A 394 -7.06 34.37 31.84
C SER A 394 -5.72 34.29 32.57
N GLU A 395 -5.70 33.71 33.77
CA GLU A 395 -4.49 33.55 34.57
C GLU A 395 -4.03 32.08 34.56
N GLY A 396 -2.76 31.86 34.19
CA GLY A 396 -2.13 30.53 34.17
C GLY A 396 -1.67 30.07 32.78
N LEU A 397 -0.66 29.18 32.75
CA LEU A 397 -0.07 28.64 31.51
C LEU A 397 -0.80 27.38 30.99
N PHE A 398 -1.68 26.79 31.79
CA PHE A 398 -2.38 25.56 31.43
C PHE A 398 -3.69 25.88 30.73
N ARG A 399 -3.80 25.52 29.45
CA ARG A 399 -5.02 25.62 28.65
C ARG A 399 -5.60 24.25 28.40
N PRO A 400 -6.59 23.79 29.20
CA PRO A 400 -7.18 22.47 29.00
C PRO A 400 -7.92 22.45 27.66
N ARG A 401 -7.60 21.45 26.85
CA ARG A 401 -8.47 21.05 25.74
C ARG A 401 -9.64 20.28 26.31
N LEU A 402 -10.84 20.80 26.09
CA LEU A 402 -12.07 20.19 26.57
C LEU A 402 -12.56 19.16 25.56
N GLN A 403 -13.12 18.06 26.06
CA GLN A 403 -13.93 17.17 25.23
C GLN A 403 -15.19 17.91 24.77
N ALA A 404 -15.81 17.49 23.66
CA ALA A 404 -16.94 18.19 23.06
C ALA A 404 -18.06 18.49 24.08
N GLU A 405 -18.43 17.50 24.89
CA GLU A 405 -19.46 17.64 25.93
C GLU A 405 -19.08 18.66 27.02
N GLN A 406 -17.81 18.71 27.42
CA GLN A 406 -17.31 19.67 28.40
C GLN A 406 -17.23 21.10 27.84
N ALA A 407 -16.88 21.23 26.55
CA ALA A 407 -16.84 22.51 25.86
C ALA A 407 -18.24 23.12 25.74
N GLU A 408 -19.24 22.30 25.43
CA GLU A 408 -20.64 22.70 25.34
C GLU A 408 -21.20 23.12 26.71
N GLN A 409 -20.94 22.32 27.76
CA GLN A 409 -21.32 22.65 29.14
C GLN A 409 -20.70 23.98 29.61
N LEU A 410 -19.40 24.17 29.39
CA LEU A 410 -18.72 25.41 29.76
C LEU A 410 -19.34 26.62 29.05
N ARG A 411 -19.63 26.49 27.76
CA ARG A 411 -20.29 27.55 26.99
C ARG A 411 -21.66 27.90 27.58
N HIS A 412 -22.50 26.92 27.92
CA HIS A 412 -23.82 27.19 28.52
C HIS A 412 -23.71 27.89 29.87
N ILE A 413 -22.77 27.47 30.71
CA ILE A 413 -22.50 28.13 32.00
C ILE A 413 -22.15 29.59 31.80
N VAL A 414 -21.28 29.89 30.83
CA VAL A 414 -20.79 31.24 30.55
C VAL A 414 -21.93 32.13 30.02
N ILE A 415 -22.75 31.63 29.09
CA ILE A 415 -23.90 32.37 28.55
C ILE A 415 -24.92 32.67 29.65
N GLU A 416 -25.26 31.68 30.47
CA GLU A 416 -26.24 31.85 31.54
C GLU A 416 -25.73 32.83 32.60
N ALA A 417 -24.44 32.75 32.95
CA ALA A 417 -23.80 33.71 33.84
C ALA A 417 -23.90 35.14 33.29
N PHE A 418 -23.57 35.35 32.02
CA PHE A 418 -23.68 36.67 31.39
C PHE A 418 -25.13 37.15 31.25
N SER A 419 -26.05 36.26 30.91
CA SER A 419 -27.48 36.57 30.83
C SER A 419 -28.04 37.01 32.19
N ASN A 420 -27.59 36.36 33.27
CA ASN A 420 -27.95 36.76 34.63
C ASN A 420 -27.36 38.11 35.02
N VAL A 421 -26.11 38.41 34.63
CA VAL A 421 -25.53 39.73 34.82
C VAL A 421 -26.33 40.80 34.08
N LEU A 422 -26.67 40.59 32.81
CA LEU A 422 -27.45 41.54 32.01
C LEU A 422 -28.87 41.76 32.56
N ARG A 423 -29.52 40.70 33.06
CA ARG A 423 -30.88 40.79 33.62
C ARG A 423 -30.94 41.38 35.02
N HIS A 424 -29.91 41.17 35.85
CA HIS A 424 -30.02 41.41 37.29
C HIS A 424 -28.97 42.37 37.87
N ALA A 425 -27.85 42.61 37.20
CA ALA A 425 -26.76 43.38 37.80
C ALA A 425 -27.03 44.90 37.87
N HIS A 426 -28.07 45.42 37.20
CA HIS A 426 -28.37 46.85 37.09
C HIS A 426 -27.14 47.71 36.76
N ALA A 427 -26.25 47.18 35.91
CA ALA A 427 -24.97 47.77 35.54
C ALA A 427 -25.12 48.93 34.54
#